data_AF-A0A2M7RU79-F1
#
_entry.id   AF-A0A2M7RU79-F1
#
_cell.length_a   1.000
_cell.length_b   1.000
_cell.length_c   1.000
_cell.angle_alpha   90.00
_cell.angle_beta   90.00
_cell.angle_gamma   90.00
#
_symmetry.space_group_name_H-M   'P 1'
#
loop_
_entity.id
_entity.type
_entity.pdbx_description
1 polymer ?
#
loop_
_entity_poly.entity_id
_entity_poly.type
_entity_poly.pdbx_seq_one_letter_code
_entity_poly.pdbx_strand_id
1 'polypeptide(L)' 'MENLNVFGEPLISCSSKPLTGYFRDGCCNTDESDSGMHTVCVEVTEEFLIFSKSVGNDLSTPHPAFG' A
#
# COMPACT_ATOMS: atom_id res chain seq x y z
N MET A 1 18.83 5.96 -4.53
CA MET A 1 18.46 4.83 -5.41
C MET A 1 17.09 5.11 -5.95
N GLU A 2 16.85 4.83 -7.22
CA GLU A 2 15.54 5.03 -7.83
C GLU A 2 14.62 3.87 -7.43
N ASN A 3 13.36 4.15 -7.08
CA ASN A 3 12.39 3.11 -6.78
C ASN A 3 11.86 2.54 -8.10
N LEU A 4 12.16 1.27 -8.36
CA LEU A 4 11.81 0.56 -9.59
C LEU A 4 10.75 -0.51 -9.30
N ASN A 5 9.95 -0.82 -10.32
CA ASN A 5 9.04 -1.96 -10.27
C ASN A 5 9.83 -3.29 -10.37
N VAL A 6 9.12 -4.42 -10.25
CA VAL A 6 9.71 -5.77 -10.30
C VAL A 6 10.38 -6.13 -11.64
N PHE A 7 10.18 -5.33 -12.69
CA PHE A 7 10.82 -5.48 -13.99
C PHE A 7 12.06 -4.59 -14.16
N GLY A 8 12.41 -3.78 -13.15
CA GLY A 8 13.53 -2.84 -13.20
C GLY A 8 13.20 -1.53 -13.94
N GLU A 9 11.92 -1.21 -14.12
CA GLU A 9 11.44 0.01 -14.78
C GLU A 9 10.94 1.02 -13.72
N PRO A 10 10.74 2.31 -14.07
CA PRO A 10 10.16 3.28 -13.13
C PRO A 10 8.84 2.79 -12.53
N LEU A 11 8.66 3.02 -11.22
CA LEU A 11 7.38 2.72 -10.56
C LEU A 11 6.23 3.51 -11.18
N ILE A 12 5.08 2.85 -11.32
CA ILE A 12 3.81 3.47 -11.70
C ILE A 12 2.96 3.74 -10.46
N SER A 13 1.96 4.62 -10.61
CA SER A 13 0.97 4.84 -9.55
C SER A 13 0.13 3.58 -9.31
N CYS A 14 -0.06 3.23 -8.04
CA CYS A 14 -0.92 2.14 -7.61
C CYS A 14 -2.39 2.60 -7.49
N SER A 15 -2.65 3.72 -6.82
CA SER A 15 -4.00 4.29 -6.71
C SER A 15 -3.97 5.77 -6.31
N SER A 16 -4.94 6.53 -6.79
CA SER A 16 -5.19 7.92 -6.38
C SER A 16 -6.52 8.12 -5.64
N LYS A 17 -7.42 7.13 -5.70
CA LYS A 17 -8.75 7.16 -5.07
C LYS A 17 -9.18 5.74 -4.68
N PRO A 18 -9.03 5.34 -3.40
CA PRO A 18 -8.40 6.10 -2.31
C PRO A 18 -6.91 6.35 -2.56
N LEU A 19 -6.38 7.45 -2.02
CA LEU A 19 -4.95 7.77 -2.10
C LEU A 19 -4.14 6.77 -1.27
N THR A 20 -3.22 6.06 -1.90
CA THR A 20 -2.40 5.00 -1.27
C THR A 20 -0.94 5.42 -1.09
N GLY A 21 -0.10 4.47 -0.69
CA GLY A 21 1.34 4.64 -0.47
C GLY A 21 1.66 5.04 0.96
N TYR A 22 2.80 4.56 1.48
CA TYR A 22 3.29 4.94 2.80
C TYR A 22 3.46 6.46 2.92
N PHE A 23 4.01 7.10 1.89
CA PHE A 23 4.18 8.56 1.80
C PHE A 23 2.92 9.32 1.35
N ARG A 24 1.81 8.61 1.09
CA ARG A 24 0.56 9.19 0.56
C ARG A 24 0.74 9.93 -0.77
N ASP A 25 1.55 9.41 -1.67
CA ASP A 25 1.80 9.93 -3.02
C ASP A 25 1.13 9.07 -4.13
N GLY A 26 0.43 8.00 -3.74
CA GLY A 26 -0.23 7.08 -4.66
C GLY A 26 0.66 5.97 -5.23
N CYS A 27 1.90 5.85 -4.74
CA CYS A 27 2.88 4.87 -5.21
C CYS A 27 3.33 3.93 -4.06
N CYS A 28 3.84 2.75 -4.43
CA CYS A 28 4.37 1.75 -3.47
C CYS A 28 5.89 1.88 -3.27
N ASN A 29 6.42 3.10 -3.35
CA ASN A 29 7.79 3.42 -2.97
C ASN A 29 7.96 3.36 -1.45
N THR A 30 9.19 3.07 -1.03
CA THR A 30 9.55 2.87 0.38
C THR A 30 10.91 3.49 0.67
N ASP A 31 11.23 3.64 1.95
CA ASP A 31 12.58 3.95 2.45
C ASP A 31 12.79 3.30 3.83
N GLU A 32 13.90 3.62 4.50
CA GLU A 32 14.25 3.04 5.80
C GLU A 32 13.24 3.38 6.93
N SER A 33 12.35 4.37 6.73
CA SER A 33 11.33 4.73 7.72
C SER A 33 10.08 3.86 7.64
N ASP A 34 9.80 3.23 6.51
CA ASP A 34 8.66 2.33 6.31
C ASP A 34 9.00 0.91 6.79
N SER A 35 8.93 0.72 8.10
CA SER A 35 9.18 -0.60 8.72
C SER A 35 8.20 -1.69 8.26
N GLY A 36 7.05 -1.32 7.69
CA GLY A 36 6.05 -2.25 7.15
C GLY A 36 6.32 -2.66 5.70
N MET A 37 7.23 -1.97 5.00
CA MET A 37 7.60 -2.21 3.60
C MET A 37 6.39 -2.34 2.67
N HIS A 38 5.57 -1.29 2.60
CA HIS A 38 4.33 -1.21 1.80
C HIS A 38 4.62 -1.10 0.29
N THR A 39 5.31 -2.11 -0.25
CA THR A 39 5.93 -2.14 -1.59
C THR A 39 5.15 -2.94 -2.63
N VAL A 40 4.06 -3.60 -2.22
CA VAL A 40 3.23 -4.44 -3.10
C VAL A 40 1.92 -3.73 -3.40
N CYS A 41 1.72 -3.33 -4.66
CA CYS A 41 0.41 -2.85 -5.13
C CYS A 41 -0.52 -4.06 -5.37
N VAL A 42 -1.72 -4.01 -4.79
CA VAL A 42 -2.71 -5.09 -4.90
C VAL A 42 -4.10 -4.54 -5.20
N GLU A 43 -4.88 -5.29 -5.97
CA GLU A 43 -6.33 -5.18 -5.98
C GLU A 43 -6.86 -6.06 -4.85
N VAL A 44 -7.44 -5.44 -3.83
CA VAL A 44 -7.93 -6.16 -2.65
C VAL A 44 -9.24 -6.89 -2.94
N THR A 45 -9.39 -8.10 -2.41
CA THR A 45 -10.65 -8.86 -2.43
C THR A 45 -11.26 -8.93 -1.02
N GLU A 46 -12.53 -9.31 -0.94
CA GLU A 46 -13.22 -9.50 0.34
C GLU A 46 -12.53 -10.56 1.21
N GLU A 47 -12.10 -11.68 0.61
CA GLU A 47 -11.41 -12.76 1.31
C GLU A 47 -10.08 -12.29 1.90
N PHE A 48 -9.33 -11.47 1.16
CA PHE A 48 -8.08 -10.88 1.65
C PHE A 48 -8.34 -9.95 2.84
N LEU A 49 -9.36 -9.09 2.76
CA LEU A 49 -9.71 -8.17 3.84
C LEU A 49 -10.12 -8.93 5.13
N ILE A 50 -10.92 -9.99 4.99
CA ILE A 50 -11.32 -10.87 6.10
C ILE A 50 -10.09 -11.54 6.73
N PHE A 51 -9.24 -12.15 5.90
CA PHE A 51 -8.01 -12.80 6.38
C PHE A 51 -7.10 -11.79 7.08
N SER A 52 -6.80 -10.67 6.43
CA SER A 52 -5.91 -9.62 6.94
C SER A 52 -6.38 -9.13 8.31
N LYS A 53 -7.67 -8.87 8.47
CA LYS A 53 -8.27 -8.50 9.77
C LYS A 53 -8.12 -9.61 10.81
N SER A 54 -8.32 -10.89 10.43
CA SER A 54 -8.19 -12.04 11.34
C SER A 54 -6.78 -12.24 11.89
N VAL A 55 -5.76 -11.77 11.16
CA VAL A 55 -4.34 -11.83 11.57
C VAL A 55 -3.82 -10.50 12.15
N GLY A 56 -4.72 -9.56 12.48
CA GLY A 56 -4.39 -8.31 13.17
C GLY A 56 -4.10 -7.11 12.28
N ASN A 57 -4.32 -7.20 10.97
CA ASN A 57 -4.16 -6.11 10.01
C ASN A 57 -5.53 -5.69 9.42
N ASP A 58 -6.30 -4.93 10.19
CA ASP A 58 -7.63 -4.48 9.74
C ASP A 58 -7.51 -3.31 8.75
N LEU A 59 -7.68 -3.61 7.46
CA LEU A 59 -7.71 -2.63 6.37
C LEU A 59 -9.15 -2.25 5.95
N SER A 60 -10.15 -2.78 6.64
CA SER A 60 -11.56 -2.67 6.26
C SER A 60 -12.34 -1.64 7.08
N THR A 61 -11.96 -1.43 8.35
CA THR A 61 -12.57 -0.42 9.22
C THR A 61 -12.13 0.98 8.79
N PRO A 62 -13.04 1.91 8.43
CA PRO A 62 -12.65 3.26 8.04
C PRO A 62 -12.01 4.04 9.19
N HIS A 63 -10.92 4.76 8.92
CA HIS A 63 -10.27 5.67 9.85
C HIS A 63 -10.10 7.09 9.24
N PRO A 64 -11.17 7.91 9.16
CA PRO A 64 -11.16 9.20 8.46
C PRO A 64 -10.14 10.23 9.00
N ALA A 65 -9.64 10.05 10.23
CA ALA A 65 -8.64 10.93 10.83
C ALA A 65 -7.26 10.86 10.14
N PHE A 66 -6.99 9.82 9.33
CA PHE A 66 -5.69 9.58 8.70
C PHE A 66 -5.70 9.76 7.17
N GLY A 67 -6.82 10.19 6.58
CA GLY A 67 -6.98 10.46 5.14
C GLY A 67 -8.14 9.72 4.50
#